data_AF-A0A7W0VRE2-F1
#
_entry.id   AF-A0A7W0VRE2-F1
#
_cell.length_a   1.000
_cell.length_b   1.000
_cell.length_c   1.000
_cell.angle_alpha   90.00
_cell.angle_beta   90.00
_cell.angle_gamma   90.00
#
_symmetry.space_group_name_H-M   'P 1'
#
loop_
_entity.id
_entity.type
_entity.pdbx_description
1 polymer ?
#
loop_
_entity_poly.entity_id
_entity_poly.type
_entity_poly.pdbx_seq_one_letter_code
_entity_poly.pdbx_strand_id
1 'polypeptide(L)'
;MREPLRPHDPIATVSAGGIAPLGAKLADDQRSSPVTARAYAHPGLDGKVVIRLEPDVVAAGSDAEMAAFGFDEPEVSAPLGKVRTRTLGFPAWALVHEPKKAAAALAVTDELRKAKRLVAAKRGHAKEAFEAIAKKLQRGAPQFLPSFWEEVGRVVADQASQTMAAQCFERARQAERAYLHNHYKDFLGKPRRELLGLKLGDADTARTALKTLPEPDLHALIALAVPDDPAQIFTGGFVDGLARAWKQKFGKRAKVPPDLLKDAKTHLRLGDALTTMLPVFAGEADAAFLEPDLRPLNELGSWGDEQGLDARQARDLATLLAWLFVARPVGDPIRGGIPAVMARLRSVLDSKAIWRIDELRISDEDPKEKARRQAILDLVGGKAMTMGKDGGSECLRAHDDGALIVAAYPHNLIAGYRPAKLDGPAKRKAEQLAQAMFNADVDPDGDPLADLRLVALLRSDDFAALAERVETTPVEEGGFEANPLASATKLVAKVAKAKKLTEAAAGLYLQTLALAEPTQRDVTRWNSWTSKQYAAASSELVKAKLLVEGKRERWGRSMFLKG
;
A
#
# COMPACT_ATOMS: atom_id res chain seq x y z
N MET A 1 56.12 -17.81 32.49
CA MET A 1 55.74 -17.54 31.08
C MET A 1 54.24 -17.72 30.98
N ARG A 2 53.50 -16.75 30.44
CA ARG A 2 52.07 -16.96 30.11
C ARG A 2 52.03 -18.04 29.01
N GLU A 3 51.11 -19.00 29.11
CA GLU A 3 50.88 -19.97 28.03
C GLU A 3 50.73 -19.22 26.69
N PRO A 4 51.34 -19.71 25.59
CA PRO A 4 51.08 -19.14 24.28
C PRO A 4 49.58 -19.27 24.00
N LEU A 5 48.96 -18.15 23.61
CA LEU A 5 47.55 -18.12 23.17
C LEU A 5 47.36 -19.21 22.12
N ARG A 6 46.47 -20.18 22.38
CA ARG A 6 46.07 -21.16 21.36
C ARG A 6 45.60 -20.38 20.13
N PRO A 7 45.98 -20.78 18.90
CA PRO A 7 45.46 -20.11 17.70
C PRO A 7 43.94 -20.19 17.72
N HIS A 8 43.27 -19.04 17.91
CA HIS A 8 41.82 -18.99 17.85
C HIS A 8 41.39 -19.34 16.43
N ASP A 9 40.36 -20.18 16.30
CA ASP A 9 39.72 -20.46 15.02
C ASP A 9 39.39 -19.12 14.33
N PRO A 10 39.97 -18.82 13.15
CA PRO A 10 39.73 -17.56 12.46
C PRO A 10 38.25 -17.31 12.16
N ILE A 11 37.47 -18.37 11.91
CA ILE A 11 36.03 -18.28 11.62
C ILE A 11 35.28 -17.84 12.88
N ALA A 12 35.52 -18.51 14.02
CA ALA A 12 34.96 -18.11 15.31
C ALA A 12 35.41 -16.69 15.70
N THR A 13 36.67 -16.33 15.43
CA THR A 13 37.25 -15.02 15.75
C THR A 13 36.53 -13.91 14.99
N VAL A 14 36.39 -14.03 13.67
CA VAL A 14 35.70 -13.04 12.84
C VAL A 14 34.20 -12.98 13.18
N SER A 15 33.57 -14.12 13.48
CA SER A 15 32.16 -14.19 13.88
C SER A 15 31.90 -13.48 15.21
N ALA A 16 32.85 -13.56 16.15
CA ALA A 16 32.81 -12.86 17.43
C ALA A 16 33.22 -11.37 17.32
N GLY A 17 33.56 -10.87 16.12
CA GLY A 17 33.99 -9.49 15.89
C GLY A 17 35.46 -9.21 16.19
N GLY A 18 36.28 -10.24 16.34
CA GLY A 18 37.74 -10.15 16.48
C GLY A 18 38.48 -9.98 15.15
N ILE A 19 39.80 -9.80 15.25
CA ILE A 19 40.71 -9.63 14.11
C ILE A 19 41.41 -10.96 13.85
N ALA A 20 41.17 -11.56 12.67
CA ALA A 20 41.89 -12.75 12.22
C ALA A 20 43.17 -12.37 11.46
N PRO A 21 44.18 -13.26 11.40
CA PRO A 21 45.36 -13.05 10.55
C PRO A 21 44.97 -12.76 9.10
N LEU A 22 45.71 -11.88 8.43
CA LEU A 22 45.40 -11.45 7.06
C LEU A 22 45.33 -12.62 6.06
N GLY A 23 46.16 -13.66 6.27
CA GLY A 23 46.20 -14.87 5.44
C GLY A 23 45.19 -15.97 5.83
N ALA A 24 44.34 -15.76 6.84
CA ALA A 24 43.42 -16.79 7.30
C ALA A 24 42.33 -17.11 6.25
N LYS A 25 42.00 -18.40 6.11
CA LYS A 25 40.85 -18.86 5.33
C LYS A 25 39.58 -18.73 6.18
N LEU A 26 38.55 -18.12 5.60
CA LEU A 26 37.22 -17.97 6.21
C LEU A 26 36.20 -18.77 5.39
N ALA A 27 34.98 -18.92 5.89
CA ALA A 27 33.89 -19.54 5.13
C ALA A 27 33.52 -18.69 3.90
N ASP A 28 33.07 -19.34 2.82
CA ASP A 28 32.79 -18.68 1.53
C ASP A 28 31.66 -17.63 1.60
N ASP A 29 30.73 -17.78 2.55
CA ASP A 29 29.64 -16.85 2.82
C ASP A 29 30.03 -15.70 3.78
N GLN A 30 31.21 -15.79 4.42
CA GLN A 30 31.67 -14.84 5.41
C GLN A 30 32.45 -13.69 4.77
N ARG A 31 31.75 -12.60 4.46
CA ARG A 31 32.37 -11.36 3.97
C ARG A 31 33.33 -10.76 5.01
N SER A 32 34.57 -10.51 4.59
CA SER A 32 35.61 -9.89 5.41
C SER A 32 36.28 -8.72 4.70
N SER A 33 36.89 -7.83 5.48
CA SER A 33 37.67 -6.68 5.02
C SER A 33 39.00 -6.65 5.76
N PRO A 34 40.12 -6.24 5.13
CA PRO A 34 41.32 -5.88 5.86
C PRO A 34 41.01 -4.77 6.87
N VAL A 35 41.72 -4.77 7.99
CA VAL A 35 41.67 -3.73 9.03
C VAL A 35 43.02 -3.04 9.12
N THR A 36 43.00 -1.71 9.17
CA THR A 36 44.18 -0.86 9.32
C THR A 36 44.09 -0.07 10.63
N ALA A 37 45.24 0.25 11.23
CA ALA A 37 45.30 1.22 12.32
C ALA A 37 45.42 2.62 11.73
N ARG A 38 44.58 3.54 12.22
CA ARG A 38 44.51 4.93 11.76
C ARG A 38 44.75 5.84 12.96
N ALA A 39 45.82 6.61 12.89
CA ALA A 39 46.35 7.38 13.99
C ALA A 39 46.05 8.88 13.77
N TYR A 40 45.17 9.45 14.59
CA TYR A 40 44.67 10.82 14.45
C TYR A 40 45.29 11.72 15.51
N ALA A 41 45.88 12.84 15.06
CA ALA A 41 46.30 13.93 15.93
C ALA A 41 45.17 14.95 16.11
N HIS A 42 45.17 15.64 17.25
CA HIS A 42 44.25 16.74 17.51
C HIS A 42 44.96 17.84 18.31
N PRO A 43 44.87 19.12 17.89
CA PRO A 43 45.56 20.23 18.58
C PRO A 43 45.23 20.34 20.07
N GLY A 44 44.02 19.96 20.46
CA GLY A 44 43.55 19.97 21.85
C GLY A 44 43.89 18.72 22.70
N LEU A 45 44.73 17.79 22.24
CA LEU A 45 45.05 16.55 22.96
C LEU A 45 46.50 16.46 23.50
N ASP A 46 47.21 17.59 23.65
CA ASP A 46 48.56 17.67 24.25
C ASP A 46 49.54 16.58 23.75
N GLY A 47 49.64 16.41 22.42
CA GLY A 47 50.55 15.45 21.80
C GLY A 47 50.10 13.98 21.88
N LYS A 48 48.90 13.70 22.37
CA LYS A 48 48.31 12.35 22.35
C LYS A 48 47.66 12.05 21.01
N VAL A 49 47.81 10.82 20.56
CA VAL A 49 47.26 10.31 19.29
C VAL A 49 46.11 9.34 19.59
N VAL A 50 45.00 9.49 18.89
CA VAL A 50 43.88 8.56 18.94
C VAL A 50 44.08 7.52 17.84
N ILE A 51 44.15 6.23 18.21
CA ILE A 51 44.27 5.14 17.24
C ILE A 51 42.92 4.44 17.11
N ARG A 52 42.38 4.37 15.89
CA ARG A 52 41.19 3.57 15.57
C ARG A 52 41.57 2.42 14.64
N LEU A 53 41.03 1.24 14.89
CA LEU A 53 41.15 0.08 14.01
C LEU A 53 39.93 0.06 13.11
N GLU A 54 40.10 0.40 11.83
CA GLU A 54 39.00 0.60 10.90
C GLU A 54 39.13 -0.38 9.72
N PRO A 55 38.05 -1.12 9.38
CA PRO A 55 38.02 -1.88 8.15
C PRO A 55 38.08 -0.94 6.94
N ASP A 56 38.88 -1.29 5.93
CA ASP A 56 39.10 -0.46 4.73
C ASP A 56 37.78 -0.02 4.06
N VAL A 57 36.76 -0.87 4.08
CA VAL A 57 35.42 -0.59 3.51
C VAL A 57 34.65 0.57 4.17
N VAL A 58 34.98 0.94 5.41
CA VAL A 58 34.31 2.04 6.15
C VAL A 58 35.28 3.14 6.57
N ALA A 59 36.57 2.91 6.34
CA ALA A 59 37.71 3.74 6.70
C ALA A 59 37.51 5.22 6.33
N ALA A 60 37.14 5.52 5.08
CA ALA A 60 36.92 6.89 4.61
C ALA A 60 35.78 7.63 5.35
N GLY A 61 34.75 6.89 5.81
CA GLY A 61 33.66 7.48 6.59
C GLY A 61 34.07 7.78 8.03
N SER A 62 34.90 6.91 8.63
CA SER A 62 35.51 7.17 9.94
C SER A 62 36.46 8.37 9.88
N ASP A 63 37.21 8.55 8.79
CA ASP A 63 38.07 9.74 8.61
C ASP A 63 37.25 11.03 8.52
N ALA A 64 36.19 11.01 7.70
CA ALA A 64 35.31 12.16 7.55
C ALA A 64 34.64 12.55 8.88
N GLU A 65 34.33 11.57 9.72
CA GLU A 65 33.84 11.80 11.09
C GLU A 65 34.92 12.43 11.98
N MET A 66 36.15 11.89 11.98
CA MET A 66 37.25 12.43 12.78
C MET A 66 37.62 13.86 12.35
N ALA A 67 37.67 14.12 11.05
CA ALA A 67 37.89 15.46 10.51
C ALA A 67 36.78 16.45 10.93
N ALA A 68 35.52 16.02 10.95
CA ALA A 68 34.41 16.85 11.43
C ALA A 68 34.51 17.19 12.93
N PHE A 69 35.24 16.38 13.71
CA PHE A 69 35.57 16.66 15.11
C PHE A 69 36.87 17.45 15.30
N GLY A 70 37.52 17.90 14.22
CA GLY A 70 38.73 18.74 14.26
C GLY A 70 40.03 17.95 14.38
N PHE A 71 40.01 16.64 14.12
CA PHE A 71 41.24 15.84 14.02
C PHE A 71 41.89 16.01 12.65
N ASP A 72 43.22 15.89 12.62
CA ASP A 72 44.01 15.92 11.40
C ASP A 72 43.83 14.61 10.59
N GLU A 73 44.30 14.62 9.34
CA GLU A 73 44.32 13.43 8.48
C GLU A 73 45.13 12.31 9.15
N PRO A 74 44.62 11.06 9.18
CA PRO A 74 45.29 10.00 9.92
C PRO A 74 46.52 9.45 9.21
N GLU A 75 47.54 9.10 10.00
CA GLU A 75 48.56 8.16 9.54
C GLU A 75 47.98 6.74 9.51
N VAL A 76 48.16 6.02 8.40
CA VAL A 76 47.55 4.70 8.18
C VAL A 76 48.61 3.62 8.16
N SER A 77 48.43 2.58 8.98
CA SER A 77 49.33 1.42 9.01
C SER A 77 49.14 0.48 7.83
N ALA A 78 50.10 -0.44 7.65
CA ALA A 78 49.84 -1.66 6.87
C ALA A 78 48.67 -2.48 7.50
N PRO A 79 47.95 -3.30 6.70
CA PRO A 79 46.86 -4.12 7.21
C PRO A 79 47.30 -5.04 8.35
N LEU A 80 46.58 -5.00 9.46
CA LEU A 80 46.88 -5.75 10.68
C LEU A 80 46.22 -7.14 10.70
N GLY A 81 45.18 -7.32 9.88
CA GLY A 81 44.41 -8.57 9.81
C GLY A 81 43.13 -8.39 8.99
N LYS A 82 42.19 -9.33 9.13
CA LYS A 82 40.85 -9.28 8.54
C LYS A 82 39.78 -9.29 9.62
N VAL A 83 38.73 -8.53 9.40
CA VAL A 83 37.54 -8.44 10.26
C VAL A 83 36.28 -8.65 9.42
N ARG A 84 35.14 -8.87 10.08
CA ARG A 84 33.84 -8.98 9.41
C ARG A 84 33.52 -7.65 8.72
N THR A 85 33.07 -7.70 7.47
CA THR A 85 32.61 -6.50 6.75
C THR A 85 31.45 -5.85 7.50
N ARG A 86 31.52 -4.54 7.72
CA ARG A 86 30.43 -3.72 8.24
C ARG A 86 30.11 -2.63 7.22
N THR A 87 28.84 -2.25 7.11
CA THR A 87 28.46 -1.06 6.36
C THR A 87 28.46 0.16 7.27
N LEU A 88 28.74 1.31 6.67
CA LEU A 88 28.86 2.58 7.37
C LEU A 88 27.52 2.96 8.04
N GLY A 89 27.55 3.18 9.36
CA GLY A 89 26.39 3.61 10.14
C GLY A 89 26.24 5.13 10.19
N PHE A 90 25.15 5.60 10.78
CA PHE A 90 24.96 7.02 11.08
C PHE A 90 25.82 7.45 12.30
N PRO A 91 26.48 8.61 12.29
CA PRO A 91 26.39 9.71 11.32
C PRO A 91 27.35 9.61 10.13
N ALA A 92 28.36 8.73 10.18
CA ALA A 92 29.43 8.66 9.18
C ALA A 92 28.90 8.46 7.74
N TRP A 93 27.83 7.67 7.57
CA TRP A 93 27.18 7.50 6.26
C TRP A 93 26.72 8.84 5.66
N ALA A 94 26.12 9.70 6.49
CA ALA A 94 25.63 11.01 6.07
C ALA A 94 26.77 11.96 5.71
N LEU A 95 27.91 11.88 6.42
CA LEU A 95 29.08 12.72 6.12
C LEU A 95 29.69 12.39 4.76
N VAL A 96 29.70 11.11 4.38
CA VAL A 96 30.25 10.63 3.10
C VAL A 96 29.29 10.88 1.94
N HIS A 97 28.01 10.54 2.09
CA HIS A 97 27.07 10.51 0.97
C HIS A 97 26.35 11.85 0.75
N GLU A 98 26.26 12.67 1.80
CA GLU A 98 25.46 13.90 1.82
C GLU A 98 26.25 15.07 2.47
N PRO A 99 27.48 15.38 1.99
CA PRO A 99 28.37 16.33 2.64
C PRO A 99 27.77 17.74 2.78
N LYS A 100 26.92 18.16 1.83
CA LYS A 100 26.22 19.45 1.87
C LYS A 100 25.23 19.58 3.03
N LYS A 101 24.81 18.47 3.65
CA LYS A 101 23.92 18.44 4.81
C LYS A 101 24.57 17.84 6.05
N ALA A 102 25.88 17.64 6.05
CA ALA A 102 26.66 17.08 7.15
C ALA A 102 26.37 17.75 8.51
N ALA A 103 26.18 19.08 8.51
CA ALA A 103 25.85 19.84 9.72
C ALA A 103 24.60 19.31 10.46
N ALA A 104 23.57 18.85 9.72
CA ALA A 104 22.36 18.31 10.32
C ALA A 104 22.58 16.92 10.96
N ALA A 105 23.53 16.13 10.44
CA ALA A 105 23.92 14.86 11.05
C ALA A 105 24.76 15.09 12.32
N LEU A 106 25.72 16.01 12.25
CA LEU A 106 26.59 16.36 13.38
C LEU A 106 25.81 16.96 14.56
N ALA A 107 24.79 17.77 14.28
CA ALA A 107 23.96 18.42 15.28
C ALA A 107 23.22 17.44 16.22
N VAL A 108 23.05 16.17 15.82
CA VAL A 108 22.35 15.16 16.62
C VAL A 108 23.27 14.09 17.21
N THR A 109 24.57 14.11 16.91
CA THR A 109 25.52 13.05 17.29
C THR A 109 25.66 12.91 18.81
N ASP A 110 25.69 14.03 19.53
CA ASP A 110 25.80 14.02 21.00
C ASP A 110 24.54 13.48 21.69
N GLU A 111 23.36 13.84 21.17
CA GLU A 111 22.08 13.31 21.65
C GLU A 111 21.98 11.82 21.38
N LEU A 112 22.39 11.38 20.19
CA LEU A 112 22.43 9.97 19.82
C LEU A 112 23.39 9.19 20.75
N ARG A 113 24.59 9.71 21.01
CA ARG A 113 25.56 9.08 21.94
C ARG A 113 24.97 8.91 23.34
N LYS A 114 24.28 9.92 23.86
CA LYS A 114 23.60 9.86 25.17
C LYS A 114 22.46 8.84 25.16
N ALA A 115 21.65 8.82 24.11
CA ALA A 115 20.53 7.89 23.96
C ALA A 115 21.01 6.42 23.88
N LYS A 116 22.09 6.14 23.14
CA LYS A 116 22.70 4.79 23.07
C LYS A 116 23.08 4.24 24.46
N ARG A 117 23.57 5.08 25.38
CA ARG A 117 23.91 4.66 26.76
C ARG A 117 22.71 4.29 27.63
N LEU A 118 21.50 4.74 27.26
CA LEU A 118 20.28 4.44 28.01
C LEU A 118 19.67 3.09 27.64
N VAL A 119 20.09 2.46 26.54
CA VAL A 119 19.42 1.27 25.97
C VAL A 119 19.40 0.09 26.96
N ALA A 120 20.52 -0.21 27.62
CA ALA A 120 20.58 -1.32 28.58
C ALA A 120 19.79 -1.04 29.87
N ALA A 121 19.86 0.19 30.40
CA ALA A 121 19.37 0.52 31.74
C ALA A 121 17.94 1.11 31.77
N LYS A 122 17.54 1.84 30.72
CA LYS A 122 16.33 2.68 30.69
C LYS A 122 15.70 2.70 29.29
N ARG A 123 15.24 1.53 28.83
CA ARG A 123 14.73 1.30 27.45
C ARG A 123 13.64 2.28 27.01
N GLY A 124 12.68 2.60 27.88
CA GLY A 124 11.61 3.57 27.57
C GLY A 124 12.16 4.95 27.24
N HIS A 125 13.05 5.47 28.08
CA HIS A 125 13.71 6.76 27.87
C HIS A 125 14.65 6.76 26.66
N ALA A 126 15.33 5.65 26.39
CA ALA A 126 16.14 5.50 25.18
C ALA A 126 15.26 5.63 23.92
N LYS A 127 14.09 4.97 23.90
CA LYS A 127 13.12 5.05 22.81
C LYS A 127 12.63 6.48 22.59
N GLU A 128 12.23 7.18 23.66
CA GLU A 128 11.80 8.58 23.59
C GLU A 128 12.89 9.50 23.02
N ALA A 129 14.15 9.30 23.46
CA ALA A 129 15.29 10.06 22.97
C ALA A 129 15.57 9.80 21.48
N PHE A 130 15.53 8.55 21.03
CA PHE A 130 15.68 8.22 19.60
C PHE A 130 14.56 8.83 18.75
N GLU A 131 13.32 8.81 19.23
CA GLU A 131 12.18 9.44 18.55
C GLU A 131 12.31 10.96 18.46
N ALA A 132 12.84 11.61 19.50
CA ALA A 132 13.12 13.04 19.50
C ALA A 132 14.18 13.41 18.45
N ILE A 133 15.25 12.63 18.35
CA ILE A 133 16.30 12.81 17.35
C ILE A 133 15.73 12.59 15.94
N ALA A 134 14.95 11.54 15.73
CA ALA A 134 14.29 11.27 14.46
C ALA A 134 13.37 12.43 14.04
N LYS A 135 12.61 13.03 14.96
CA LYS A 135 11.78 14.21 14.66
C LYS A 135 12.60 15.43 14.23
N LYS A 136 13.80 15.63 14.81
CA LYS A 136 14.72 16.70 14.37
C LYS A 136 15.23 16.44 12.96
N LEU A 137 15.71 15.22 12.69
CA LEU A 137 16.17 14.81 11.36
C LEU A 137 15.04 14.88 10.33
N GLN A 138 13.82 14.47 10.66
CA GLN A 138 12.65 14.53 9.77
C GLN A 138 12.36 15.94 9.25
N ARG A 139 12.61 16.99 10.06
CA ARG A 139 12.35 18.38 9.67
C ARG A 139 13.45 18.97 8.78
N GLY A 140 14.71 18.64 9.05
CA GLY A 140 15.86 19.29 8.40
C GLY A 140 16.56 18.44 7.34
N ALA A 141 16.63 17.13 7.54
CA ALA A 141 17.35 16.18 6.69
C ALA A 141 16.70 14.78 6.76
N PRO A 142 15.47 14.63 6.24
CA PRO A 142 14.73 13.36 6.32
C PRO A 142 15.44 12.21 5.61
N GLN A 143 16.34 12.49 4.65
CA GLN A 143 17.13 11.47 3.97
C GLN A 143 18.12 10.73 4.89
N PHE A 144 18.39 11.26 6.10
CA PHE A 144 19.24 10.59 7.08
C PHE A 144 18.48 9.57 7.94
N LEU A 145 17.15 9.58 7.92
CA LEU A 145 16.33 8.70 8.75
C LEU A 145 16.53 7.20 8.50
N PRO A 146 16.71 6.71 7.25
CA PRO A 146 16.98 5.30 7.02
C PRO A 146 18.26 4.84 7.73
N SER A 147 19.39 5.53 7.48
CA SER A 147 20.69 5.21 8.09
C SER A 147 20.66 5.40 9.62
N PHE A 148 19.98 6.44 10.11
CA PHE A 148 19.78 6.69 11.54
C PHE A 148 19.06 5.53 12.24
N TRP A 149 17.89 5.12 11.73
CA TRP A 149 17.11 4.04 12.35
C TRP A 149 17.79 2.68 12.23
N GLU A 150 18.54 2.44 11.15
CA GLU A 150 19.35 1.24 11.00
C GLU A 150 20.47 1.19 12.06
N GLU A 151 21.17 2.30 12.29
CA GLU A 151 22.19 2.42 13.33
C GLU A 151 21.60 2.21 14.73
N VAL A 152 20.43 2.80 15.01
CA VAL A 152 19.72 2.57 16.28
C VAL A 152 19.33 1.09 16.44
N GLY A 153 18.83 0.46 15.37
CA GLY A 153 18.46 -0.96 15.36
C GLY A 153 19.64 -1.86 15.72
N ARG A 154 20.82 -1.60 15.16
CA ARG A 154 22.07 -2.32 15.48
C ARG A 154 22.44 -2.20 16.95
N VAL A 155 22.46 -0.98 17.49
CA VAL A 155 22.81 -0.74 18.90
C VAL A 155 21.84 -1.43 19.85
N VAL A 156 20.55 -1.42 19.52
CA VAL A 156 19.52 -2.08 20.34
C VAL A 156 19.61 -3.61 20.25
N ALA A 157 19.94 -4.15 19.08
CA ALA A 157 20.14 -5.58 18.88
C ALA A 157 21.31 -6.10 19.75
N ASP A 158 22.42 -5.36 19.77
CA ASP A 158 23.62 -5.71 20.55
C ASP A 158 23.39 -5.64 22.08
N GLN A 159 22.41 -4.87 22.54
CA GLN A 159 22.20 -4.53 23.96
C GLN A 159 20.90 -5.07 24.58
N ALA A 160 20.29 -6.09 23.96
CA ALA A 160 19.26 -6.96 24.54
C ALA A 160 17.77 -6.59 24.37
N SER A 161 17.34 -6.10 23.19
CA SER A 161 15.91 -6.20 22.81
C SER A 161 15.70 -6.45 21.32
N GLN A 162 15.47 -7.72 20.96
CA GLN A 162 15.19 -8.10 19.57
C GLN A 162 13.91 -7.43 19.03
N THR A 163 12.88 -7.31 19.86
CA THR A 163 11.61 -6.65 19.47
C THR A 163 11.80 -5.16 19.17
N MET A 164 12.56 -4.44 20.01
CA MET A 164 12.81 -3.01 19.78
C MET A 164 13.78 -2.80 18.60
N ALA A 165 14.75 -3.69 18.41
CA ALA A 165 15.61 -3.68 17.24
C ALA A 165 14.80 -3.88 15.95
N ALA A 166 13.90 -4.86 15.92
CA ALA A 166 12.99 -5.10 14.79
C ALA A 166 12.14 -3.86 14.47
N GLN A 167 11.59 -3.19 15.49
CA GLN A 167 10.86 -1.92 15.30
C GLN A 167 11.73 -0.81 14.71
N CYS A 168 13.01 -0.73 15.08
CA CYS A 168 13.93 0.25 14.52
C CYS A 168 14.29 -0.08 13.06
N PHE A 169 14.54 -1.34 12.72
CA PHE A 169 14.76 -1.76 11.33
C PHE A 169 13.53 -1.52 10.45
N GLU A 170 12.33 -1.79 10.97
CA GLU A 170 11.08 -1.50 10.28
C GLU A 170 10.93 0.01 10.05
N ARG A 171 11.23 0.84 11.06
CA ARG A 171 11.25 2.31 10.89
C ARG A 171 12.30 2.77 9.87
N ALA A 172 13.45 2.10 9.77
CA ALA A 172 14.44 2.38 8.74
C ALA A 172 13.88 2.10 7.34
N ARG A 173 13.21 0.97 7.14
CA ARG A 173 12.55 0.63 5.86
C ARG A 173 11.36 1.54 5.54
N GLN A 174 10.58 1.95 6.55
CA GLN A 174 9.51 2.93 6.37
C GLN A 174 10.06 4.30 5.97
N ALA A 175 11.14 4.76 6.61
CA ALA A 175 11.80 6.00 6.26
C ALA A 175 12.40 5.94 4.84
N GLU A 176 12.96 4.80 4.46
CA GLU A 176 13.46 4.57 3.10
C GLU A 176 12.31 4.62 2.09
N ARG A 177 11.21 3.90 2.33
CA ARG A 177 10.00 3.96 1.50
C ARG A 177 9.45 5.37 1.40
N ALA A 178 9.34 6.11 2.50
CA ALA A 178 8.82 7.47 2.51
C ALA A 178 9.74 8.46 1.76
N TYR A 179 11.05 8.34 1.96
CA TYR A 179 12.04 9.16 1.26
C TYR A 179 12.06 8.84 -0.23
N LEU A 180 12.16 7.56 -0.59
CA LEU A 180 12.10 7.09 -1.97
C LEU A 180 10.77 7.48 -2.63
N HIS A 181 9.63 7.31 -1.96
CA HIS A 181 8.31 7.69 -2.48
C HIS A 181 8.22 9.17 -2.82
N ASN A 182 8.70 10.06 -1.94
CA ASN A 182 8.73 11.50 -2.24
C ASN A 182 9.74 11.86 -3.33
N HIS A 183 10.91 11.21 -3.35
CA HIS A 183 11.94 11.44 -4.35
C HIS A 183 11.57 10.90 -5.74
N TYR A 184 10.76 9.85 -5.79
CA TYR A 184 10.19 9.29 -7.01
C TYR A 184 8.93 10.03 -7.46
N LYS A 185 8.16 10.65 -6.57
CA LYS A 185 6.99 11.46 -6.96
C LYS A 185 7.37 12.70 -7.76
N ASP A 186 8.40 13.45 -7.37
CA ASP A 186 8.89 14.59 -8.16
C ASP A 186 10.07 14.20 -9.08
N PHE A 187 9.87 13.15 -9.89
CA PHE A 187 10.90 12.63 -10.80
C PHE A 187 11.36 13.63 -11.87
N LEU A 188 10.54 14.64 -12.17
CA LEU A 188 10.89 15.72 -13.10
C LEU A 188 11.61 16.87 -12.40
N GLY A 189 11.38 17.05 -11.09
CA GLY A 189 11.76 18.25 -10.36
C GLY A 189 10.91 19.46 -10.73
N LYS A 190 10.84 20.45 -9.82
CA LYS A 190 10.07 21.68 -10.01
C LYS A 190 10.37 22.42 -11.34
N PRO A 191 11.63 22.63 -11.76
CA PRO A 191 11.92 23.40 -12.97
C PRO A 191 11.34 22.78 -14.25
N ARG A 192 11.43 21.46 -14.40
CA ARG A 192 10.88 20.76 -15.59
C ARG A 192 9.37 20.71 -15.56
N ARG A 193 8.76 20.57 -14.38
CA ARG A 193 7.30 20.62 -14.23
C ARG A 193 6.72 21.98 -14.62
N GLU A 194 7.36 23.07 -14.23
CA GLU A 194 6.94 24.43 -14.62
C GLU A 194 7.08 24.64 -16.13
N LEU A 195 8.18 24.19 -16.74
CA LEU A 195 8.37 24.23 -18.20
C LEU A 195 7.28 23.47 -18.96
N LEU A 196 6.86 22.31 -18.44
CA LEU A 196 5.83 21.45 -19.04
C LEU A 196 4.40 21.85 -18.66
N GLY A 197 4.21 22.86 -17.80
CA GLY A 197 2.88 23.26 -17.30
C GLY A 197 2.19 22.21 -16.43
N LEU A 198 2.93 21.30 -15.79
CA LEU A 198 2.40 20.18 -15.01
C LEU A 198 2.46 20.44 -13.50
N LYS A 199 1.39 20.13 -12.76
CA LYS A 199 1.47 20.02 -11.30
C LYS A 199 2.15 18.71 -10.91
N LEU A 200 2.66 18.64 -9.68
CA LEU A 200 3.29 17.42 -9.15
C LEU A 200 2.37 16.19 -9.29
N GLY A 201 1.09 16.35 -8.94
CA GLY A 201 0.11 15.26 -9.04
C GLY A 201 -0.20 14.85 -10.48
N ASP A 202 -0.14 15.77 -11.43
CA ASP A 202 -0.38 15.49 -12.85
C ASP A 202 0.78 14.66 -13.42
N ALA A 203 2.02 15.05 -13.10
CA ALA A 203 3.22 14.31 -13.48
C ALA A 203 3.27 12.90 -12.87
N ASP A 204 2.94 12.77 -11.58
CA ASP A 204 2.87 11.47 -10.89
C ASP A 204 1.82 10.56 -11.53
N THR A 205 0.60 11.08 -11.78
CA THR A 205 -0.49 10.33 -12.40
C THR A 205 -0.12 9.87 -13.81
N ALA A 206 0.49 10.73 -14.63
CA ALA A 206 0.95 10.38 -15.97
C ALA A 206 2.03 9.29 -15.93
N ARG A 207 2.98 9.39 -15.00
CA ARG A 207 4.04 8.38 -14.82
C ARG A 207 3.48 7.04 -14.39
N THR A 208 2.57 7.01 -13.42
CA THR A 208 1.95 5.76 -12.95
C THR A 208 1.23 5.06 -14.09
N ALA A 209 0.45 5.79 -14.90
CA ALA A 209 -0.26 5.22 -16.03
C ALA A 209 0.68 4.56 -17.08
N LEU A 210 1.89 5.08 -17.26
CA LEU A 210 2.91 4.47 -18.14
C LEU A 210 3.63 3.30 -17.46
N LYS A 211 3.89 3.38 -16.15
CA LYS A 211 4.56 2.32 -15.39
C LYS A 211 3.75 1.03 -15.29
N THR A 212 2.42 1.14 -15.31
CA THR A 212 1.52 -0.01 -15.21
C THR A 212 1.33 -0.73 -16.55
N LEU A 213 1.87 -0.21 -17.66
CA LEU A 213 1.81 -0.91 -18.95
C LEU A 213 2.78 -2.09 -18.96
N PRO A 214 2.37 -3.26 -19.49
CA PRO A 214 3.29 -4.35 -19.77
C PRO A 214 4.46 -3.88 -20.63
N GLU A 215 5.68 -4.36 -20.35
CA GLU A 215 6.89 -3.95 -21.07
C GLU A 215 6.80 -4.15 -22.59
N PRO A 216 6.25 -5.28 -23.12
CA PRO A 216 6.02 -5.43 -24.56
C PRO A 216 5.11 -4.35 -25.13
N ASP A 217 4.14 -3.88 -24.34
CA ASP A 217 3.19 -2.88 -24.78
C ASP A 217 3.78 -1.49 -24.84
N LEU A 218 4.61 -1.15 -23.87
CA LEU A 218 5.38 0.09 -23.86
C LEU A 218 6.35 0.15 -25.04
N HIS A 219 7.07 -0.94 -25.32
CA HIS A 219 7.99 -1.01 -26.47
C HIS A 219 7.27 -0.86 -27.80
N ALA A 220 6.15 -1.57 -27.99
CA ALA A 220 5.35 -1.44 -29.19
C ALA A 220 4.76 -0.02 -29.34
N LEU A 221 4.33 0.60 -28.23
CA LEU A 221 3.84 1.98 -28.22
C LEU A 221 4.93 2.96 -28.68
N ILE A 222 6.15 2.84 -28.15
CA ILE A 222 7.29 3.69 -28.53
C ILE A 222 7.64 3.46 -30.00
N ALA A 223 7.74 2.20 -30.44
CA ALA A 223 8.06 1.85 -31.83
C ALA A 223 7.06 2.46 -32.83
N LEU A 224 5.76 2.43 -32.51
CA LEU A 224 4.70 3.05 -33.32
C LEU A 224 4.70 4.59 -33.26
N ALA A 225 5.31 5.17 -32.23
CA ALA A 225 5.37 6.62 -32.02
C ALA A 225 6.53 7.30 -32.75
N VAL A 226 7.58 6.54 -33.12
CA VAL A 226 8.74 7.08 -33.83
C VAL A 226 8.32 7.48 -35.25
N PRO A 227 8.46 8.76 -35.64
CA PRO A 227 8.19 9.21 -37.00
C PRO A 227 9.22 8.64 -37.98
N ASP A 228 8.80 8.41 -39.24
CA ASP A 228 9.69 7.92 -40.31
C ASP A 228 10.88 8.88 -40.56
N ASP A 229 10.67 10.18 -40.35
CA ASP A 229 11.71 11.21 -40.33
C ASP A 229 12.10 11.55 -38.89
N PRO A 230 13.33 11.20 -38.44
CA PRO A 230 13.81 11.50 -37.10
C PRO A 230 13.85 12.99 -36.75
N ALA A 231 13.94 13.89 -37.74
CA ALA A 231 13.95 15.33 -37.49
C ALA A 231 12.65 15.80 -36.81
N GLN A 232 11.54 15.12 -37.08
CA GLN A 232 10.23 15.46 -36.50
C GLN A 232 10.16 15.22 -34.99
N ILE A 233 11.07 14.43 -34.41
CA ILE A 233 11.14 14.24 -32.95
C ILE A 233 11.36 15.58 -32.25
N PHE A 234 12.18 16.46 -32.83
CA PHE A 234 12.50 17.77 -32.25
C PHE A 234 11.41 18.83 -32.45
N THR A 235 10.45 18.58 -33.34
CA THR A 235 9.33 19.48 -33.62
C THR A 235 7.99 18.98 -33.07
N GLY A 236 8.00 17.92 -32.24
CA GLY A 236 6.81 17.37 -31.59
C GLY A 236 6.18 16.16 -32.31
N GLY A 237 6.71 15.72 -33.44
CA GLY A 237 6.19 14.58 -34.21
C GLY A 237 6.19 13.25 -33.44
N PHE A 238 7.11 13.08 -32.48
CA PHE A 238 7.07 11.94 -31.56
C PHE A 238 5.86 11.97 -30.62
N VAL A 239 5.46 13.16 -30.14
CA VAL A 239 4.29 13.32 -29.25
C VAL A 239 3.01 13.02 -30.03
N ASP A 240 2.90 13.51 -31.27
CA ASP A 240 1.77 13.21 -32.14
C ASP A 240 1.72 11.73 -32.53
N GLY A 241 2.89 11.14 -32.81
CA GLY A 241 3.06 9.71 -33.02
C GLY A 241 2.60 8.89 -31.82
N LEU A 242 3.00 9.29 -30.61
CA LEU A 242 2.60 8.63 -29.37
C LEU A 242 1.09 8.71 -29.16
N ALA A 243 0.47 9.85 -29.44
CA ALA A 243 -0.98 10.00 -29.35
C ALA A 243 -1.73 9.12 -30.38
N ARG A 244 -1.21 8.97 -31.60
CA ARG A 244 -1.77 8.07 -32.62
C ARG A 244 -1.60 6.60 -32.24
N ALA A 245 -0.38 6.20 -31.87
CA ALA A 245 -0.03 4.85 -31.44
C ALA A 245 -0.88 4.43 -30.23
N TRP A 246 -1.06 5.34 -29.27
CA TRP A 246 -1.92 5.10 -28.13
C TRP A 246 -3.36 4.83 -28.55
N LYS A 247 -3.95 5.67 -29.41
CA LYS A 247 -5.31 5.48 -29.91
C LYS A 247 -5.47 4.19 -30.70
N GLN A 248 -4.47 3.82 -31.49
CA GLN A 248 -4.47 2.57 -32.24
C GLN A 248 -4.46 1.36 -31.32
N LYS A 249 -3.67 1.41 -30.24
CA LYS A 249 -3.43 0.25 -29.37
C LYS A 249 -4.45 0.12 -28.24
N PHE A 250 -4.85 1.23 -27.64
CA PHE A 250 -5.68 1.29 -26.44
C PHE A 250 -6.99 2.05 -26.66
N GLY A 251 -7.28 2.47 -27.89
CA GLY A 251 -8.47 3.25 -28.20
C GLY A 251 -8.45 4.67 -27.61
N LYS A 252 -9.62 5.31 -27.62
CA LYS A 252 -9.83 6.63 -27.01
C LYS A 252 -10.20 6.42 -25.54
N ARG A 253 -9.28 6.71 -24.63
CA ARG A 253 -9.59 6.74 -23.19
C ARG A 253 -10.71 7.73 -22.88
N ALA A 254 -11.64 7.31 -22.04
CA ALA A 254 -12.66 8.19 -21.54
C ALA A 254 -12.03 9.22 -20.58
N LYS A 255 -12.38 10.51 -20.75
CA LYS A 255 -11.76 11.59 -19.98
C LYS A 255 -12.29 11.60 -18.55
N VAL A 256 -11.49 11.11 -17.60
CA VAL A 256 -11.77 11.23 -16.17
C VAL A 256 -11.28 12.59 -15.66
N PRO A 257 -12.14 13.43 -15.03
CA PRO A 257 -11.72 14.70 -14.46
C PRO A 257 -10.63 14.52 -13.37
N PRO A 258 -9.52 15.28 -13.38
CA PRO A 258 -8.47 15.15 -12.37
C PRO A 258 -8.95 15.38 -10.94
N ASP A 259 -9.89 16.33 -10.75
CA ASP A 259 -10.47 16.60 -9.43
C ASP A 259 -11.31 15.43 -8.91
N LEU A 260 -11.98 14.68 -9.80
CA LEU A 260 -12.70 13.47 -9.43
C LEU A 260 -11.74 12.38 -8.95
N LEU A 261 -10.65 12.16 -9.68
CA LEU A 261 -9.63 11.19 -9.28
C LEU A 261 -9.02 11.55 -7.92
N LYS A 262 -8.75 12.84 -7.69
CA LYS A 262 -8.25 13.34 -6.40
C LYS A 262 -9.24 13.11 -5.27
N ASP A 263 -10.52 13.40 -5.49
CA ASP A 263 -11.58 13.20 -4.50
C ASP A 263 -11.74 11.71 -4.16
N ALA A 264 -11.79 10.84 -5.19
CA ALA A 264 -11.82 9.40 -5.02
C ALA A 264 -10.61 8.87 -4.23
N LYS A 265 -9.39 9.32 -4.54
CA LYS A 265 -8.17 8.96 -3.77
C LYS A 265 -8.20 9.43 -2.32
N THR A 266 -9.00 10.44 -1.99
CA THR A 266 -9.13 10.96 -0.62
C THR A 266 -10.09 10.11 0.21
N HIS A 267 -11.18 9.64 -0.41
CA HIS A 267 -12.24 8.91 0.27
C HIS A 267 -12.09 7.38 0.19
N LEU A 268 -11.42 6.87 -0.85
CA LEU A 268 -11.35 5.45 -1.15
C LEU A 268 -9.91 4.94 -1.08
N ARG A 269 -9.74 3.73 -0.53
CA ARG A 269 -8.45 3.03 -0.47
C ARG A 269 -8.18 2.15 -1.69
N LEU A 270 -8.50 2.67 -2.88
CA LEU A 270 -8.38 1.94 -4.14
C LEU A 270 -7.06 2.20 -4.88
N GLY A 271 -6.26 3.17 -4.43
CA GLY A 271 -4.92 3.42 -4.97
C GLY A 271 -4.91 3.66 -6.48
N ASP A 272 -4.10 2.86 -7.19
CA ASP A 272 -3.91 2.97 -8.63
C ASP A 272 -5.04 2.31 -9.44
N ALA A 273 -5.85 1.42 -8.84
CA ALA A 273 -7.00 0.78 -9.48
C ALA A 273 -8.03 1.79 -10.00
N LEU A 274 -8.11 2.98 -9.37
CA LEU A 274 -8.95 4.08 -9.82
C LEU A 274 -8.66 4.52 -11.26
N THR A 275 -7.41 4.41 -11.71
CA THR A 275 -7.02 4.82 -13.07
C THR A 275 -7.55 3.88 -14.15
N THR A 276 -7.77 2.62 -13.80
CA THR A 276 -8.36 1.59 -14.67
C THR A 276 -9.89 1.56 -14.54
N MET A 277 -10.42 1.74 -13.33
CA MET A 277 -11.86 1.56 -13.06
C MET A 277 -12.71 2.80 -13.37
N LEU A 278 -12.26 4.02 -13.10
CA LEU A 278 -13.08 5.22 -13.37
C LEU A 278 -13.47 5.40 -14.85
N PRO A 279 -12.59 5.14 -15.83
CA PRO A 279 -12.94 5.33 -17.24
C PRO A 279 -14.11 4.47 -17.74
N VAL A 280 -14.35 3.29 -17.14
CA VAL A 280 -15.46 2.40 -17.55
C VAL A 280 -16.83 3.06 -17.31
N PHE A 281 -16.94 3.91 -16.28
CA PHE A 281 -18.14 4.69 -15.99
C PHE A 281 -18.32 5.87 -16.95
N ALA A 282 -17.28 6.26 -17.67
CA ALA A 282 -17.32 7.31 -18.67
C ALA A 282 -17.53 6.77 -20.10
N GLY A 283 -17.93 5.49 -20.23
CA GLY A 283 -18.26 4.85 -21.51
C GLY A 283 -17.07 4.24 -22.24
N GLU A 284 -15.94 3.98 -21.56
CA GLU A 284 -14.83 3.23 -22.14
C GLU A 284 -15.26 1.80 -22.46
N ALA A 285 -15.24 1.44 -23.74
CA ALA A 285 -15.70 0.15 -24.21
C ALA A 285 -14.69 -0.98 -23.91
N ASP A 286 -13.40 -0.64 -23.92
CA ASP A 286 -12.29 -1.57 -23.74
C ASP A 286 -12.00 -1.77 -22.25
N ALA A 287 -12.71 -2.73 -21.64
CA ALA A 287 -12.60 -3.06 -20.23
C ALA A 287 -12.53 -4.58 -20.07
N ALA A 288 -11.48 -5.21 -20.60
CA ALA A 288 -11.28 -6.67 -20.53
C ALA A 288 -11.35 -7.22 -19.09
N PHE A 289 -10.92 -6.43 -18.09
CA PHE A 289 -11.04 -6.79 -16.67
C PHE A 289 -12.49 -6.87 -16.16
N LEU A 290 -13.48 -6.39 -16.91
CA LEU A 290 -14.92 -6.52 -16.61
C LEU A 290 -15.58 -7.72 -17.32
N GLU A 291 -14.81 -8.50 -18.08
CA GLU A 291 -15.29 -9.73 -18.72
C GLU A 291 -15.12 -10.94 -17.79
N PRO A 292 -15.90 -12.02 -17.97
CA PRO A 292 -15.72 -13.22 -17.16
C PRO A 292 -14.41 -13.93 -17.52
N ASP A 293 -13.61 -14.27 -16.52
CA ASP A 293 -12.46 -15.16 -16.70
C ASP A 293 -12.94 -16.62 -16.73
N LEU A 294 -12.67 -17.31 -17.85
CA LEU A 294 -13.10 -18.69 -18.10
C LEU A 294 -11.94 -19.69 -18.04
N ARG A 295 -10.74 -19.24 -17.65
CA ARG A 295 -9.59 -20.13 -17.44
C ARG A 295 -9.84 -21.10 -16.28
N PRO A 296 -9.16 -22.26 -16.27
CA PRO A 296 -9.26 -23.20 -15.16
C PRO A 296 -8.68 -22.62 -13.87
N LEU A 297 -9.12 -23.13 -12.71
CA LEU A 297 -8.76 -22.62 -11.37
C LEU A 297 -7.25 -22.42 -11.16
N ASN A 298 -6.41 -23.32 -11.69
CA ASN A 298 -4.95 -23.27 -11.53
C ASN A 298 -4.29 -22.10 -12.27
N GLU A 299 -5.00 -21.44 -13.17
CA GLU A 299 -4.50 -20.28 -13.92
C GLU A 299 -5.02 -18.95 -13.35
N LEU A 300 -5.94 -19.00 -12.37
CA LEU A 300 -6.57 -17.82 -11.78
C LEU A 300 -5.75 -17.24 -10.61
N GLY A 301 -5.76 -15.93 -10.45
CA GLY A 301 -5.32 -15.27 -9.21
C GLY A 301 -3.80 -15.15 -9.05
N SER A 302 -3.04 -15.19 -10.15
CA SER A 302 -1.65 -14.75 -10.12
C SER A 302 -1.56 -13.26 -9.77
N TRP A 303 -0.55 -12.85 -8.99
CA TRP A 303 -0.34 -11.44 -8.68
C TRP A 303 -0.19 -10.61 -9.96
N GLY A 304 -1.05 -9.60 -10.13
CA GLY A 304 -1.06 -8.76 -11.33
C GLY A 304 -1.78 -9.36 -12.54
N ASP A 305 -2.50 -10.46 -12.36
CA ASP A 305 -3.39 -10.99 -13.39
C ASP A 305 -4.64 -10.10 -13.53
N GLU A 306 -4.82 -9.52 -14.71
CA GLU A 306 -5.93 -8.61 -15.04
C GLU A 306 -6.85 -9.20 -16.13
N GLN A 307 -6.72 -10.50 -16.43
CA GLN A 307 -7.51 -11.18 -17.46
C GLN A 307 -8.90 -11.58 -16.94
N GLY A 308 -9.77 -10.59 -16.79
CA GLY A 308 -11.16 -10.77 -16.39
C GLY A 308 -11.43 -10.40 -14.94
N LEU A 309 -12.72 -10.38 -14.58
CA LEU A 309 -13.21 -9.85 -13.32
C LEU A 309 -13.05 -10.87 -12.19
N ASP A 310 -12.21 -10.53 -11.21
CA ASP A 310 -12.05 -11.26 -9.94
C ASP A 310 -12.90 -10.66 -8.79
N ALA A 311 -12.96 -11.36 -7.64
CA ALA A 311 -13.72 -10.92 -6.48
C ALA A 311 -13.21 -9.60 -5.86
N ARG A 312 -11.90 -9.35 -5.91
CA ARG A 312 -11.27 -8.11 -5.40
C ARG A 312 -11.65 -6.92 -6.28
N GLN A 313 -11.50 -7.04 -7.60
CA GLN A 313 -11.89 -6.02 -8.56
C GLN A 313 -13.39 -5.76 -8.48
N ALA A 314 -14.22 -6.80 -8.31
CA ALA A 314 -15.66 -6.63 -8.09
C ALA A 314 -15.96 -5.87 -6.79
N ARG A 315 -15.22 -6.10 -5.70
CA ARG A 315 -15.34 -5.34 -4.44
C ARG A 315 -15.02 -3.87 -4.64
N ASP A 316 -13.92 -3.61 -5.34
CA ASP A 316 -13.42 -2.26 -5.60
C ASP A 316 -14.40 -1.48 -6.49
N LEU A 317 -14.94 -2.14 -7.53
CA LEU A 317 -16.00 -1.58 -8.37
C LEU A 317 -17.30 -1.34 -7.61
N ALA A 318 -17.73 -2.27 -6.76
CA ALA A 318 -18.94 -2.09 -5.95
C ALA A 318 -18.80 -0.87 -5.02
N THR A 319 -17.62 -0.72 -4.42
CA THR A 319 -17.27 0.42 -3.56
C THR A 319 -17.26 1.73 -4.37
N LEU A 320 -16.61 1.73 -5.53
CA LEU A 320 -16.53 2.90 -6.40
C LEU A 320 -17.91 3.30 -6.94
N LEU A 321 -18.74 2.33 -7.35
CA LEU A 321 -20.09 2.55 -7.84
C LEU A 321 -20.97 3.19 -6.76
N ALA A 322 -20.99 2.62 -5.55
CA ALA A 322 -21.75 3.18 -4.43
C ALA A 322 -21.27 4.60 -4.07
N TRP A 323 -19.96 4.84 -4.12
CA TRP A 323 -19.41 6.16 -3.88
C TRP A 323 -19.78 7.16 -4.98
N LEU A 324 -19.67 6.79 -6.25
CA LEU A 324 -20.03 7.65 -7.39
C LEU A 324 -21.52 8.04 -7.36
N PHE A 325 -22.39 7.11 -6.96
CA PHE A 325 -23.83 7.38 -6.79
C PHE A 325 -24.10 8.54 -5.83
N VAL A 326 -23.34 8.62 -4.73
CA VAL A 326 -23.48 9.64 -3.68
C VAL A 326 -22.68 10.91 -4.00
N ALA A 327 -21.47 10.77 -4.54
CA ALA A 327 -20.49 11.84 -4.67
C ALA A 327 -20.67 12.71 -5.92
N ARG A 328 -21.41 12.22 -6.92
CA ARG A 328 -21.64 12.93 -8.20
C ARG A 328 -23.07 13.46 -8.28
N PRO A 329 -23.27 14.66 -8.88
CA PRO A 329 -24.59 15.19 -9.08
C PRO A 329 -25.36 14.40 -10.16
N VAL A 330 -26.68 14.52 -10.16
CA VAL A 330 -27.54 14.06 -11.25
C VAL A 330 -27.17 14.80 -12.54
N GLY A 331 -27.19 14.08 -13.66
CA GLY A 331 -26.75 14.57 -14.98
C GLY A 331 -25.25 14.39 -15.26
N ASP A 332 -24.43 14.05 -14.26
CA ASP A 332 -23.02 13.75 -14.49
C ASP A 332 -22.86 12.48 -15.38
N PRO A 333 -22.15 12.55 -16.53
CA PRO A 333 -21.99 11.40 -17.42
C PRO A 333 -21.33 10.19 -16.76
N ILE A 334 -20.42 10.39 -15.80
CA ILE A 334 -19.75 9.30 -15.07
C ILE A 334 -20.75 8.64 -14.11
N ARG A 335 -21.63 9.42 -13.48
CA ARG A 335 -22.74 8.85 -12.71
C ARG A 335 -23.70 8.08 -13.62
N GLY A 336 -23.95 8.60 -14.83
CA GLY A 336 -24.76 7.96 -15.86
C GLY A 336 -24.25 6.59 -16.33
N GLY A 337 -22.96 6.29 -16.17
CA GLY A 337 -22.40 4.98 -16.51
C GLY A 337 -22.66 3.87 -15.48
N ILE A 338 -23.16 4.20 -14.29
CA ILE A 338 -23.41 3.23 -13.21
C ILE A 338 -24.30 2.04 -13.67
N PRO A 339 -25.44 2.24 -14.36
CA PRO A 339 -26.28 1.13 -14.80
C PRO A 339 -25.56 0.16 -15.74
N ALA A 340 -24.76 0.68 -16.68
CA ALA A 340 -24.01 -0.15 -17.62
C ALA A 340 -22.94 -1.00 -16.92
N VAL A 341 -22.20 -0.40 -15.98
CA VAL A 341 -21.19 -1.13 -15.19
C VAL A 341 -21.85 -2.17 -14.28
N MET A 342 -22.97 -1.82 -13.65
CA MET A 342 -23.76 -2.75 -12.83
C MET A 342 -24.24 -3.96 -13.66
N ALA A 343 -24.76 -3.73 -14.86
CA ALA A 343 -25.23 -4.78 -15.75
C ALA A 343 -24.09 -5.74 -16.13
N ARG A 344 -22.90 -5.20 -16.46
CA ARG A 344 -21.71 -6.03 -16.74
C ARG A 344 -21.28 -6.86 -15.52
N LEU A 345 -21.20 -6.24 -14.33
CA LEU A 345 -20.89 -6.94 -13.08
C LEU A 345 -21.83 -8.13 -12.85
N ARG A 346 -23.14 -7.92 -13.00
CA ARG A 346 -24.13 -8.99 -12.82
C ARG A 346 -24.03 -10.07 -13.91
N SER A 347 -23.76 -9.68 -15.15
CA SER A 347 -23.53 -10.63 -16.25
C SER A 347 -22.35 -11.57 -15.96
N VAL A 348 -21.27 -11.06 -15.36
CA VAL A 348 -20.15 -11.92 -14.92
C VAL A 348 -20.59 -12.87 -13.81
N LEU A 349 -21.35 -12.37 -12.83
CA LEU A 349 -21.85 -13.21 -11.73
C LEU A 349 -22.75 -14.34 -12.21
N ASP A 350 -23.46 -14.16 -13.33
CA ASP A 350 -24.34 -15.16 -13.95
C ASP A 350 -23.62 -16.07 -14.96
N SER A 351 -22.33 -15.82 -15.20
CA SER A 351 -21.51 -16.61 -16.12
C SER A 351 -21.01 -17.93 -15.51
N LYS A 352 -20.17 -18.66 -16.25
CA LYS A 352 -19.48 -19.86 -15.78
C LYS A 352 -18.16 -19.56 -15.05
N ALA A 353 -17.83 -18.29 -14.82
CA ALA A 353 -16.59 -17.87 -14.18
C ALA A 353 -16.42 -18.51 -12.79
N ILE A 354 -15.16 -18.76 -12.44
CA ILE A 354 -14.76 -19.24 -11.13
C ILE A 354 -14.06 -18.08 -10.43
N TRP A 355 -14.47 -17.78 -9.20
CA TRP A 355 -13.76 -16.85 -8.34
C TRP A 355 -12.96 -17.62 -7.31
N ARG A 356 -11.66 -17.32 -7.23
CA ARG A 356 -10.73 -17.96 -6.29
C ARG A 356 -11.07 -17.50 -4.87
N ILE A 357 -11.07 -18.43 -3.92
CA ILE A 357 -11.21 -18.14 -2.48
C ILE A 357 -9.85 -17.72 -1.94
N ASP A 358 -8.89 -18.64 -1.98
CA ASP A 358 -7.54 -18.40 -1.50
C ASP A 358 -6.60 -19.53 -1.94
N GLU A 359 -5.31 -19.34 -1.65
CA GLU A 359 -4.30 -20.38 -1.61
C GLU A 359 -3.95 -20.74 -0.16
N LEU A 360 -4.18 -21.99 0.21
CA LEU A 360 -3.75 -22.48 1.51
C LEU A 360 -2.43 -23.25 1.34
N ARG A 361 -1.33 -22.68 1.86
CA ARG A 361 -0.07 -23.42 2.01
C ARG A 361 -0.26 -24.54 3.04
N ILE A 362 -0.05 -25.77 2.61
CA ILE A 362 -0.33 -26.97 3.42
C ILE A 362 0.49 -28.14 2.89
N SER A 363 0.99 -28.99 3.76
CA SER A 363 1.80 -30.16 3.42
C SER A 363 1.22 -31.45 4.01
N ASP A 364 1.58 -32.60 3.45
CA ASP A 364 1.23 -33.90 4.03
C ASP A 364 2.25 -34.38 5.08
N GLU A 365 3.30 -33.59 5.34
CA GLU A 365 4.36 -33.90 6.31
C GLU A 365 3.86 -33.75 7.75
N ASP A 366 3.03 -32.74 8.02
CA ASP A 366 2.35 -32.57 9.29
C ASP A 366 1.00 -33.33 9.30
N PRO A 367 0.75 -34.23 10.29
CA PRO A 367 -0.49 -34.99 10.34
C PRO A 367 -1.77 -34.16 10.45
N LYS A 368 -1.73 -32.99 11.09
CA LYS A 368 -2.90 -32.08 11.20
C LYS A 368 -3.15 -31.38 9.88
N GLU A 369 -2.10 -30.92 9.20
CA GLU A 369 -2.19 -30.36 7.85
C GLU A 369 -2.74 -31.39 6.86
N LYS A 370 -2.23 -32.62 6.89
CA LYS A 370 -2.75 -33.72 6.09
C LYS A 370 -4.24 -33.99 6.34
N ALA A 371 -4.66 -34.00 7.60
CA ALA A 371 -6.06 -34.19 7.97
C ALA A 371 -6.94 -33.01 7.50
N ARG A 372 -6.47 -31.77 7.66
CA ARG A 372 -7.16 -30.56 7.17
C ARG A 372 -7.30 -30.58 5.65
N ARG A 373 -6.24 -30.96 4.91
CA ARG A 373 -6.26 -31.12 3.45
C ARG A 373 -7.35 -32.12 3.03
N GLN A 374 -7.38 -33.29 3.66
CA GLN A 374 -8.38 -34.31 3.35
C GLN A 374 -9.80 -33.84 3.69
N ALA A 375 -10.01 -33.19 4.84
CA ALA A 375 -11.31 -32.63 5.21
C ALA A 375 -11.81 -31.57 4.23
N ILE A 376 -10.93 -30.73 3.67
CA ILE A 376 -11.28 -29.76 2.63
C ILE A 376 -11.68 -30.45 1.32
N LEU A 377 -10.93 -31.48 0.89
CA LEU A 377 -11.25 -32.27 -0.30
C LEU A 377 -12.60 -32.99 -0.14
N ASP A 378 -12.85 -33.58 1.03
CA ASP A 378 -14.11 -34.27 1.35
C ASP A 378 -15.28 -33.29 1.47
N LEU A 379 -15.03 -32.09 2.01
CA LEU A 379 -16.02 -31.02 2.08
C LEU A 379 -16.49 -30.69 0.67
N VAL A 380 -15.60 -30.41 -0.29
CA VAL A 380 -16.00 -30.13 -1.67
C VAL A 380 -16.63 -31.37 -2.32
N GLY A 381 -15.93 -32.50 -2.31
CA GLY A 381 -16.41 -33.74 -2.93
C GLY A 381 -16.80 -33.56 -4.40
N GLY A 382 -17.77 -34.34 -4.90
CA GLY A 382 -18.19 -34.24 -6.29
C GLY A 382 -17.26 -34.98 -7.26
N LYS A 383 -17.28 -34.59 -8.54
CA LYS A 383 -16.61 -35.31 -9.61
C LYS A 383 -15.09 -35.07 -9.55
N ALA A 384 -14.32 -36.15 -9.50
CA ALA A 384 -12.87 -36.07 -9.68
C ALA A 384 -12.53 -35.57 -11.09
N MET A 385 -11.56 -34.66 -11.20
CA MET A 385 -11.16 -34.05 -12.46
C MET A 385 -9.64 -33.91 -12.57
N THR A 386 -9.16 -33.72 -13.80
CA THR A 386 -7.77 -33.34 -14.06
C THR A 386 -7.65 -31.82 -13.97
N MET A 387 -6.56 -31.37 -13.36
CA MET A 387 -6.18 -29.96 -13.27
C MET A 387 -4.76 -29.80 -13.83
N GLY A 388 -4.47 -28.66 -14.44
CA GLY A 388 -3.13 -28.35 -14.92
C GLY A 388 -2.11 -28.17 -13.80
N LYS A 389 -0.89 -27.75 -14.17
CA LYS A 389 0.15 -27.43 -13.20
C LYS A 389 -0.14 -26.11 -12.49
N ASP A 390 0.35 -25.99 -11.27
CA ASP A 390 0.44 -24.74 -10.52
C ASP A 390 1.88 -24.55 -10.03
N GLY A 391 2.51 -23.43 -10.37
CA GLY A 391 3.91 -23.16 -10.02
C GLY A 391 4.91 -24.26 -10.43
N GLY A 392 4.62 -25.02 -11.50
CA GLY A 392 5.42 -26.15 -11.97
C GLY A 392 5.12 -27.51 -11.30
N SER A 393 4.27 -27.53 -10.27
CA SER A 393 3.86 -28.75 -9.57
C SER A 393 2.70 -29.44 -10.27
N GLU A 394 2.73 -30.78 -10.35
CA GLU A 394 1.61 -31.59 -10.84
C GLU A 394 0.46 -31.57 -9.82
N CYS A 395 -0.78 -31.48 -10.31
CA CYS A 395 -1.94 -31.62 -9.46
C CYS A 395 -2.04 -33.06 -8.94
N LEU A 396 -2.19 -33.21 -7.62
CA LEU A 396 -2.35 -34.51 -6.98
C LEU A 396 -3.79 -35.01 -7.07
N ARG A 397 -4.75 -34.14 -6.77
CA ARG A 397 -6.21 -34.42 -6.78
C ARG A 397 -6.97 -33.13 -7.00
N ALA A 398 -8.02 -33.19 -7.81
CA ALA A 398 -8.97 -32.08 -7.95
C ALA A 398 -10.41 -32.61 -7.99
N HIS A 399 -11.32 -31.81 -7.43
CA HIS A 399 -12.73 -32.14 -7.30
C HIS A 399 -13.60 -30.93 -7.64
N ASP A 400 -14.71 -31.19 -8.33
CA ASP A 400 -15.70 -30.19 -8.71
C ASP A 400 -17.12 -30.73 -8.43
N ASP A 401 -17.85 -30.04 -7.56
CA ASP A 401 -19.24 -30.37 -7.22
C ASP A 401 -20.27 -29.57 -8.03
N GLY A 402 -19.79 -28.76 -8.97
CA GLY A 402 -20.58 -27.85 -9.80
C GLY A 402 -20.66 -26.42 -9.25
N ALA A 403 -20.60 -26.22 -7.93
CA ALA A 403 -20.60 -24.91 -7.30
C ALA A 403 -19.21 -24.52 -6.77
N LEU A 404 -18.50 -25.48 -6.19
CA LEU A 404 -17.19 -25.36 -5.57
C LEU A 404 -16.19 -26.24 -6.32
N ILE A 405 -14.96 -25.76 -6.38
CA ILE A 405 -13.84 -26.47 -6.99
C ILE A 405 -12.63 -26.38 -6.07
N VAL A 406 -11.90 -27.48 -5.95
CA VAL A 406 -10.67 -27.57 -5.17
C VAL A 406 -9.62 -28.39 -5.91
N ALA A 407 -8.36 -27.96 -5.83
CA ALA A 407 -7.21 -28.70 -6.34
C ALA A 407 -6.10 -28.73 -5.29
N ALA A 408 -5.58 -29.92 -5.02
CA ALA A 408 -4.47 -30.17 -4.12
C ALA A 408 -3.17 -30.41 -4.92
N TYR A 409 -2.11 -29.78 -4.46
CA TYR A 409 -0.74 -29.88 -4.96
C TYR A 409 0.19 -30.30 -3.80
N PRO A 410 1.48 -30.57 -4.04
CA PRO A 410 2.39 -31.01 -2.98
C PRO A 410 2.44 -30.08 -1.76
N HIS A 411 2.47 -28.76 -1.96
CA HIS A 411 2.72 -27.78 -0.88
C HIS A 411 1.60 -26.75 -0.68
N ASN A 412 0.51 -26.87 -1.42
CA ASN A 412 -0.61 -25.94 -1.37
C ASN A 412 -1.91 -26.62 -1.81
N LEU A 413 -3.01 -25.97 -1.47
CA LEU A 413 -4.35 -26.29 -1.93
C LEU A 413 -4.99 -24.99 -2.41
N ILE A 414 -5.62 -25.04 -3.58
CA ILE A 414 -6.33 -23.90 -4.17
C ILE A 414 -7.80 -24.24 -4.24
N ALA A 415 -8.66 -23.26 -3.96
CA ALA A 415 -10.10 -23.44 -4.01
C ALA A 415 -10.79 -22.24 -4.65
N GLY A 416 -11.95 -22.48 -5.26
CA GLY A 416 -12.78 -21.46 -5.86
C GLY A 416 -14.26 -21.84 -5.83
N TYR A 417 -15.10 -20.86 -6.18
CA TYR A 417 -16.55 -21.04 -6.30
C TYR A 417 -17.06 -20.39 -7.58
N ARG A 418 -18.21 -20.86 -8.07
CA ARG A 418 -18.93 -20.25 -9.18
C ARG A 418 -19.98 -19.29 -8.62
N PRO A 419 -19.87 -17.96 -8.82
CA PRO A 419 -20.83 -17.00 -8.25
C PRO A 419 -22.29 -17.25 -8.70
N ALA A 420 -22.48 -17.82 -9.89
CA ALA A 420 -23.79 -18.19 -10.45
C ALA A 420 -24.49 -19.34 -9.71
N LYS A 421 -23.76 -20.08 -8.86
CA LYS A 421 -24.25 -21.25 -8.13
C LYS A 421 -24.27 -21.05 -6.62
N LEU A 422 -24.10 -19.81 -6.16
CA LEU A 422 -23.94 -19.50 -4.74
C LEU A 422 -25.29 -19.25 -4.05
N ASP A 423 -26.16 -20.26 -4.04
CA ASP A 423 -27.47 -20.21 -3.40
C ASP A 423 -27.62 -21.31 -2.33
N GLY A 424 -28.64 -21.15 -1.46
CA GLY A 424 -29.10 -22.16 -0.51
C GLY A 424 -27.98 -23.01 0.15
N PRO A 425 -27.96 -24.35 -0.05
CA PRO A 425 -26.93 -25.23 0.51
C PRO A 425 -25.51 -24.95 -0.03
N ALA A 426 -25.36 -24.57 -1.29
CA ALA A 426 -24.05 -24.31 -1.90
C ALA A 426 -23.36 -23.09 -1.26
N LYS A 427 -24.14 -22.04 -0.93
CA LYS A 427 -23.63 -20.89 -0.18
C LYS A 427 -23.06 -21.28 1.18
N ARG A 428 -23.80 -22.06 1.99
CA ARG A 428 -23.33 -22.50 3.32
C ARG A 428 -22.05 -23.33 3.22
N LYS A 429 -21.98 -24.19 2.20
CA LYS A 429 -20.80 -25.00 1.91
C LYS A 429 -19.61 -24.14 1.49
N ALA A 430 -19.84 -23.09 0.69
CA ALA A 430 -18.82 -22.10 0.33
C ALA A 430 -18.28 -21.35 1.56
N GLU A 431 -19.15 -20.97 2.50
CA GLU A 431 -18.76 -20.31 3.75
C GLU A 431 -17.90 -21.25 4.62
N GLN A 432 -18.27 -22.53 4.72
CA GLN A 432 -17.46 -23.54 5.41
C GLN A 432 -16.11 -23.75 4.73
N LEU A 433 -16.08 -23.80 3.40
CA LEU A 433 -14.85 -23.94 2.63
C LEU A 433 -13.93 -22.73 2.83
N ALA A 434 -14.46 -21.51 2.72
CA ALA A 434 -13.69 -20.30 2.92
C ALA A 434 -13.09 -20.23 4.33
N GLN A 435 -13.87 -20.60 5.35
CA GLN A 435 -13.36 -20.70 6.72
C GLN A 435 -12.28 -21.77 6.89
N ALA A 436 -12.42 -22.91 6.21
CA ALA A 436 -11.45 -24.00 6.24
C ALA A 436 -10.17 -23.67 5.44
N MET A 437 -10.25 -22.81 4.44
CA MET A 437 -9.12 -22.29 3.66
C MET A 437 -8.34 -21.20 4.39
N PHE A 438 -9.01 -20.45 5.26
CA PHE A 438 -8.44 -19.28 5.93
C PHE A 438 -7.29 -19.62 6.89
N ASN A 439 -6.22 -18.82 6.86
CA ASN A 439 -5.11 -18.94 7.80
C ASN A 439 -5.00 -17.69 8.69
N ALA A 440 -5.63 -17.75 9.86
CA ALA A 440 -5.63 -16.65 10.83
C ALA A 440 -4.25 -16.30 11.40
N ASP A 441 -3.26 -17.20 11.30
CA ASP A 441 -1.89 -16.89 11.73
C ASP A 441 -1.20 -15.93 10.75
N VAL A 442 -1.63 -15.93 9.48
CA VAL A 442 -1.10 -15.05 8.42
C VAL A 442 -1.89 -13.75 8.35
N ASP A 443 -3.23 -13.82 8.45
CA ASP A 443 -4.11 -12.65 8.42
C ASP A 443 -5.08 -12.66 9.62
N PRO A 444 -4.63 -12.27 10.82
CA PRO A 444 -5.45 -12.35 12.04
C PRO A 444 -6.67 -11.42 12.03
N ASP A 445 -6.65 -10.37 11.21
CA ASP A 445 -7.73 -9.40 11.07
C ASP A 445 -8.59 -9.64 9.82
N GLY A 446 -8.29 -10.67 9.04
CA GLY A 446 -8.97 -11.01 7.79
C GLY A 446 -10.40 -11.52 7.99
N ASP A 447 -11.27 -11.23 7.00
CA ASP A 447 -12.64 -11.76 6.95
C ASP A 447 -12.76 -12.80 5.82
N PRO A 448 -12.74 -14.11 6.14
CA PRO A 448 -12.79 -15.16 5.10
C PRO A 448 -14.10 -15.18 4.32
N LEU A 449 -15.14 -14.48 4.80
CA LEU A 449 -16.46 -14.47 4.18
C LEU A 449 -16.71 -13.21 3.33
N ALA A 450 -15.73 -12.30 3.23
CA ALA A 450 -15.90 -11.00 2.59
C ALA A 450 -16.37 -11.12 1.12
N ASP A 451 -15.74 -12.00 0.34
CA ASP A 451 -16.08 -12.18 -1.09
C ASP A 451 -17.45 -12.84 -1.28
N LEU A 452 -17.83 -13.77 -0.40
CA LEU A 452 -19.15 -14.42 -0.44
C LEU A 452 -20.27 -13.44 -0.11
N ARG A 453 -20.05 -12.54 0.86
CA ARG A 453 -20.97 -11.45 1.18
C ARG A 453 -21.07 -10.43 0.05
N LEU A 454 -19.96 -10.16 -0.65
CA LEU A 454 -19.96 -9.31 -1.84
C LEU A 454 -20.87 -9.87 -2.95
N VAL A 455 -20.80 -11.16 -3.25
CA VAL A 455 -21.69 -11.79 -4.25
C VAL A 455 -23.16 -11.58 -3.87
N ALA A 456 -23.50 -11.78 -2.59
CA ALA A 456 -24.87 -11.54 -2.11
C ALA A 456 -25.29 -10.06 -2.23
N LEU A 457 -24.39 -9.12 -1.93
CA LEU A 457 -24.62 -7.68 -2.11
C LEU A 457 -24.89 -7.34 -3.58
N LEU A 458 -24.01 -7.77 -4.49
CA LEU A 458 -24.12 -7.48 -5.92
C LEU A 458 -25.38 -8.07 -6.57
N ARG A 459 -25.92 -9.15 -6.00
CA ARG A 459 -27.19 -9.77 -6.43
C ARG A 459 -28.43 -9.16 -5.78
N SER A 460 -28.28 -8.38 -4.71
CA SER A 460 -29.40 -7.84 -3.95
C SER A 460 -30.18 -6.78 -4.72
N ASP A 461 -31.49 -6.74 -4.50
CA ASP A 461 -32.36 -5.70 -5.06
C ASP A 461 -31.97 -4.30 -4.55
N ASP A 462 -31.50 -4.19 -3.31
CA ASP A 462 -31.03 -2.92 -2.74
C ASP A 462 -29.83 -2.34 -3.49
N PHE A 463 -28.88 -3.19 -3.89
CA PHE A 463 -27.73 -2.73 -4.69
C PHE A 463 -28.14 -2.43 -6.13
N ALA A 464 -29.03 -3.25 -6.70
CA ALA A 464 -29.61 -3.01 -8.03
C ALA A 464 -30.39 -1.68 -8.09
N ALA A 465 -31.07 -1.32 -7.00
CA ALA A 465 -31.83 -0.09 -6.89
C ALA A 465 -30.96 1.16 -7.06
N LEU A 466 -29.65 1.10 -6.79
CA LEU A 466 -28.75 2.22 -7.08
C LEU A 466 -28.70 2.53 -8.59
N ALA A 467 -28.62 1.51 -9.43
CA ALA A 467 -28.61 1.67 -10.89
C ALA A 467 -29.96 2.14 -11.41
N GLU A 468 -31.06 1.52 -10.98
CA GLU A 468 -32.42 1.97 -11.33
C GLU A 468 -32.65 3.43 -10.92
N ARG A 469 -32.16 3.80 -9.75
CA ARG A 469 -32.29 5.16 -9.22
C ARG A 469 -31.46 6.19 -10.00
N VAL A 470 -30.41 5.78 -10.71
CA VAL A 470 -29.71 6.70 -11.63
C VAL A 470 -30.63 7.15 -12.77
N GLU A 471 -31.48 6.25 -13.26
CA GLU A 471 -32.36 6.48 -14.42
C GLU A 471 -33.70 7.11 -14.02
N THR A 472 -34.21 6.81 -12.82
CA THR A 472 -35.56 7.17 -12.36
C THR A 472 -35.58 8.27 -11.29
N THR A 473 -34.45 8.97 -11.09
CA THR A 473 -34.28 9.92 -10.00
C THR A 473 -35.33 11.05 -10.03
N PRO A 474 -35.90 11.45 -8.88
CA PRO A 474 -36.73 12.65 -8.76
C PRO A 474 -35.89 13.92 -8.54
N VAL A 475 -34.55 13.81 -8.47
CA VAL A 475 -33.66 14.93 -8.21
C VAL A 475 -33.31 15.59 -9.54
N GLU A 476 -33.46 16.91 -9.59
CA GLU A 476 -33.12 17.72 -10.78
C GLU A 476 -31.62 17.66 -11.12
N GLU A 477 -31.29 17.91 -12.38
CA GLU A 477 -29.91 17.97 -12.88
C GLU A 477 -29.06 18.98 -12.07
N GLY A 478 -27.83 18.59 -11.74
CA GLY A 478 -26.94 19.35 -10.85
C GLY A 478 -27.20 19.12 -9.36
N GLY A 479 -28.34 18.54 -8.97
CA GLY A 479 -28.66 18.14 -7.60
C GLY A 479 -27.98 16.83 -7.17
N PHE A 480 -28.09 16.45 -5.89
CA PHE A 480 -27.48 15.23 -5.34
C PHE A 480 -28.53 14.31 -4.71
N GLU A 481 -28.45 13.00 -4.99
CA GLU A 481 -29.30 11.99 -4.33
C GLU A 481 -29.07 11.92 -2.82
N ALA A 482 -27.86 12.29 -2.38
CA ALA A 482 -27.50 12.43 -0.97
C ALA A 482 -28.29 13.54 -0.26
N ASN A 483 -28.99 14.43 -0.97
CA ASN A 483 -29.84 15.47 -0.39
C ASN A 483 -31.30 15.00 -0.29
N PRO A 484 -31.77 14.55 0.89
CA PRO A 484 -33.14 14.04 1.06
C PRO A 484 -34.22 15.11 0.87
N LEU A 485 -33.87 16.41 0.93
CA LEU A 485 -34.81 17.50 0.61
C LEU A 485 -35.20 17.49 -0.87
N ALA A 486 -34.41 16.85 -1.73
CA ALA A 486 -34.73 16.62 -3.13
C ALA A 486 -35.11 15.14 -3.37
N SER A 487 -34.32 14.20 -2.86
CA SER A 487 -34.47 12.78 -3.19
C SER A 487 -35.60 12.06 -2.44
N ALA A 488 -36.00 12.58 -1.28
CA ALA A 488 -36.92 11.89 -0.36
C ALA A 488 -37.87 12.86 0.36
N THR A 489 -38.43 13.85 -0.35
CA THR A 489 -39.28 14.93 0.19
C THR A 489 -40.40 14.44 1.13
N LYS A 490 -41.11 13.37 0.74
CA LYS A 490 -42.17 12.77 1.57
C LYS A 490 -41.65 12.22 2.90
N LEU A 491 -40.47 11.60 2.90
CA LEU A 491 -39.84 11.06 4.11
C LEU A 491 -39.35 12.20 5.01
N VAL A 492 -38.77 13.25 4.43
CA VAL A 492 -38.38 14.46 5.17
C VAL A 492 -39.60 15.05 5.88
N ALA A 493 -40.71 15.29 5.17
CA ALA A 493 -41.92 15.85 5.78
C ALA A 493 -42.48 14.96 6.91
N LYS A 494 -42.44 13.64 6.73
CA LYS A 494 -42.85 12.67 7.76
C LYS A 494 -41.96 12.77 9.00
N VAL A 495 -40.63 12.82 8.83
CA VAL A 495 -39.67 12.92 9.93
C VAL A 495 -39.77 14.27 10.63
N ALA A 496 -39.87 15.36 9.87
CA ALA A 496 -40.05 16.71 10.38
C ALA A 496 -41.28 16.78 11.30
N LYS A 497 -42.43 16.28 10.85
CA LYS A 497 -43.65 16.20 11.66
C LYS A 497 -43.49 15.31 12.89
N ALA A 498 -42.95 14.09 12.73
CA ALA A 498 -42.85 13.11 13.81
C ALA A 498 -41.87 13.54 14.92
N LYS A 499 -40.79 14.24 14.55
CA LYS A 499 -39.75 14.70 15.47
C LYS A 499 -39.91 16.16 15.88
N LYS A 500 -40.93 16.86 15.37
CA LYS A 500 -41.18 18.30 15.56
C LYS A 500 -39.96 19.15 15.18
N LEU A 501 -39.40 18.85 14.02
CA LEU A 501 -38.22 19.51 13.45
C LEU A 501 -38.59 20.36 12.24
N THR A 502 -37.73 21.31 11.89
CA THR A 502 -37.70 21.90 10.54
C THR A 502 -37.33 20.84 9.50
N GLU A 503 -37.74 21.06 8.24
CA GLU A 503 -37.36 20.16 7.15
C GLU A 503 -35.85 20.07 6.96
N ALA A 504 -35.13 21.18 7.16
CA ALA A 504 -33.66 21.19 7.13
C ALA A 504 -33.07 20.27 8.20
N ALA A 505 -33.50 20.39 9.46
CA ALA A 505 -33.05 19.49 10.52
C ALA A 505 -33.44 18.03 10.27
N ALA A 506 -34.65 17.77 9.78
CA ALA A 506 -35.08 16.42 9.40
C ALA A 506 -34.23 15.83 8.27
N GLY A 507 -33.88 16.64 7.27
CA GLY A 507 -32.99 16.25 6.17
C GLY A 507 -31.59 15.89 6.65
N LEU A 508 -30.97 16.75 7.48
CA LEU A 508 -29.66 16.47 8.07
C LEU A 508 -29.68 15.21 8.96
N TYR A 509 -30.77 14.99 9.69
CA TYR A 509 -30.93 13.78 10.50
C TYR A 509 -30.97 12.51 9.64
N LEU A 510 -31.73 12.51 8.55
CA LEU A 510 -31.78 11.40 7.60
C LEU A 510 -30.42 11.14 6.94
N GLN A 511 -29.70 12.19 6.54
CA GLN A 511 -28.34 12.06 6.01
C GLN A 511 -27.40 11.41 7.03
N THR A 512 -27.52 11.80 8.31
CA THR A 512 -26.69 11.25 9.40
C THR A 512 -27.02 9.79 9.73
N LEU A 513 -28.27 9.37 9.52
CA LEU A 513 -28.69 7.98 9.71
C LEU A 513 -28.26 7.06 8.56
N ALA A 514 -28.30 7.55 7.32
CA ALA A 514 -28.16 6.71 6.13
C ALA A 514 -26.75 6.71 5.52
N LEU A 515 -26.02 7.83 5.59
CA LEU A 515 -24.73 7.97 4.92
C LEU A 515 -23.59 7.58 5.86
N ALA A 516 -22.59 6.89 5.32
CA ALA A 516 -21.42 6.45 6.09
C ALA A 516 -20.62 7.65 6.65
N GLU A 517 -20.39 8.68 5.83
CA GLU A 517 -19.55 9.84 6.17
C GLU A 517 -20.17 11.18 5.74
N PRO A 518 -21.26 11.64 6.36
CA PRO A 518 -21.89 12.93 6.06
C PRO A 518 -21.12 14.07 6.74
N THR A 519 -19.93 14.40 6.22
CA THR A 519 -19.13 15.52 6.74
C THR A 519 -19.85 16.85 6.52
N GLN A 520 -19.54 17.87 7.31
CA GLN A 520 -20.13 19.21 7.11
C GLN A 520 -19.90 19.71 5.68
N ARG A 521 -18.68 19.54 5.16
CA ARG A 521 -18.30 19.92 3.79
C ARG A 521 -19.23 19.25 2.78
N ASP A 522 -19.41 17.93 2.88
CA ASP A 522 -20.17 17.19 1.88
C ASP A 522 -21.68 17.48 1.99
N VAL A 523 -22.23 17.55 3.20
CA VAL A 523 -23.63 17.96 3.41
C VAL A 523 -23.89 19.37 2.88
N THR A 524 -23.00 20.33 3.15
CA THR A 524 -23.17 21.70 2.60
C THR A 524 -23.12 21.72 1.08
N ARG A 525 -22.27 20.90 0.47
CA ARG A 525 -22.20 20.75 -1.00
C ARG A 525 -23.47 20.13 -1.56
N TRP A 526 -23.92 18.99 -1.01
CA TRP A 526 -25.09 18.27 -1.51
C TRP A 526 -26.38 19.07 -1.38
N ASN A 527 -26.54 19.76 -0.25
CA ASN A 527 -27.76 20.50 0.05
C ASN A 527 -27.72 21.94 -0.50
N SER A 528 -26.62 22.35 -1.13
CA SER A 528 -26.36 23.75 -1.51
C SER A 528 -26.54 24.72 -0.32
N TRP A 529 -26.06 24.32 0.84
CA TRP A 529 -26.19 25.07 2.09
C TRP A 529 -24.94 25.89 2.39
N THR A 530 -25.17 27.02 3.04
CA THR A 530 -24.14 27.75 3.78
C THR A 530 -23.80 27.05 5.10
N SER A 531 -22.61 27.32 5.64
CA SER A 531 -22.22 26.85 6.98
C SER A 531 -23.20 27.29 8.08
N LYS A 532 -23.86 28.45 7.91
CA LYS A 532 -24.88 28.94 8.84
C LYS A 532 -26.14 28.07 8.86
N GLN A 533 -26.59 27.62 7.69
CA GLN A 533 -27.74 26.70 7.58
C GLN A 533 -27.41 25.34 8.22
N TYR A 534 -26.22 24.80 7.96
CA TYR A 534 -25.76 23.57 8.61
C TYR A 534 -25.72 23.71 10.14
N ALA A 535 -25.16 24.81 10.65
CA ALA A 535 -25.09 25.07 12.08
C ALA A 535 -26.48 25.21 12.73
N ALA A 536 -27.43 25.87 12.07
CA ALA A 536 -28.80 25.99 12.55
C ALA A 536 -29.50 24.63 12.67
N ALA A 537 -29.44 23.82 11.60
CA ALA A 537 -30.00 22.46 11.59
C ALA A 537 -29.34 21.55 12.65
N SER A 538 -28.01 21.62 12.77
CA SER A 538 -27.27 20.85 13.78
C SER A 538 -27.67 21.25 15.20
N SER A 539 -27.78 22.55 15.48
CA SER A 539 -28.20 23.06 16.79
C SER A 539 -29.61 22.59 17.16
N GLU A 540 -30.53 22.58 16.20
CA GLU A 540 -31.88 22.07 16.39
C GLU A 540 -31.87 20.57 16.75
N LEU A 541 -31.10 19.76 16.04
CA LEU A 541 -30.98 18.32 16.30
C LEU A 541 -30.34 18.00 17.66
N VAL A 542 -29.37 18.81 18.09
CA VAL A 542 -28.77 18.70 19.43
C VAL A 542 -29.78 19.07 20.52
N LYS A 543 -30.54 20.17 20.34
CA LYS A 543 -31.62 20.56 21.26
C LYS A 543 -32.70 19.48 21.35
N ALA A 544 -33.02 18.84 20.23
CA ALA A 544 -33.93 17.70 20.16
C ALA A 544 -33.33 16.39 20.69
N LYS A 545 -32.06 16.38 21.12
CA LYS A 545 -31.32 15.22 21.65
C LYS A 545 -31.24 14.04 20.66
N LEU A 546 -31.33 14.33 19.35
CA LEU A 546 -31.20 13.34 18.28
C LEU A 546 -29.75 13.18 17.84
N LEU A 547 -28.97 14.26 17.93
CA LEU A 547 -27.53 14.26 17.69
C LEU A 547 -26.78 14.78 18.92
N VAL A 548 -25.51 14.40 19.03
CA VAL A 548 -24.56 14.91 20.01
C VAL A 548 -23.36 15.52 19.31
N GLU A 549 -22.84 16.61 19.89
CA GLU A 549 -21.58 17.20 19.45
C GLU A 549 -20.40 16.43 20.04
N GLY A 550 -19.39 16.15 19.23
CA GLY A 550 -18.18 15.47 19.67
C GLY A 550 -17.00 15.78 18.77
N LYS A 551 -15.78 15.59 19.29
CA LYS A 551 -14.55 15.70 18.49
C LYS A 551 -13.91 14.32 18.41
N ARG A 552 -13.98 13.68 17.23
CA ARG A 552 -13.23 12.46 16.94
C ARG A 552 -12.17 12.79 15.89
N GLU A 553 -10.91 12.89 16.31
CA GLU A 553 -9.79 13.32 15.46
C GLU A 553 -9.66 12.55 14.14
N ARG A 554 -10.14 11.30 14.07
CA ARG A 554 -10.09 10.47 12.85
C ARG A 554 -11.21 10.71 11.82
N TRP A 555 -12.36 11.26 12.20
CA TRP A 555 -13.59 11.15 11.39
C TRP A 555 -14.05 12.44 10.71
N GLY A 556 -13.34 13.56 10.90
CA GLY A 556 -13.62 14.82 10.19
C GLY A 556 -15.02 15.44 10.42
N ARG A 557 -15.83 14.89 11.33
CA ARG A 557 -17.20 15.33 11.65
C ARG A 557 -17.35 15.68 13.12
N SER A 558 -18.24 16.64 13.40
CA SER A 558 -18.55 17.11 14.76
C SER A 558 -19.89 16.61 15.30
N MET A 559 -20.79 16.12 14.42
CA MET A 559 -22.14 15.67 14.78
C MET A 559 -22.25 14.14 14.69
N PHE A 560 -22.81 13.53 15.73
CA PHE A 560 -22.95 12.07 15.84
C PHE A 560 -24.35 11.67 16.30
N LEU A 561 -24.81 10.50 15.83
CA LEU A 561 -25.98 9.85 16.43
C LEU A 561 -25.69 9.55 17.90
N LYS A 562 -26.73 9.63 18.73
CA LYS A 562 -26.65 9.13 20.10
C LYS A 562 -26.50 7.60 20.04
N GLY A 563 -25.36 7.11 20.54
CA GLY A 563 -25.06 5.69 20.68
C GLY A 563 -25.88 5.04 21.79
#